data_AF-A0A7C6E9I1-F1
#
_entry.id   AF-A0A7C6E9I1-F1
#
_cell.length_a   1.000
_cell.length_b   1.000
_cell.length_c   1.000
_cell.angle_alpha   90.00
_cell.angle_beta   90.00
_cell.angle_gamma   90.00
#
_symmetry.space_group_name_H-M   'P 1'
#
loop_
_entity.id
_entity.type
_entity.pdbx_description
1 polymer ?
#
loop_
_entity_poly.entity_id
_entity_poly.type
_entity_poly.pdbx_seq_one_letter_code
_entity_poly.pdbx_strand_id
1 'polypeptide(L)' 'VEYIRIKQKGFFVAIFIRANAFLRAMVRLIVGTMVSYARGSVTKDQIEQVFEKPKSLNLLKAPACGLYFKRAIYKRCV' A
#
# COMPACT_ATOMS: atom_id res chain seq x y z
N VAL A 1 7.12 4.80 -6.99
CA VAL A 1 5.64 4.87 -7.04
C VAL A 1 5.26 6.09 -7.85
N GLU A 2 4.41 5.96 -8.85
CA GLU A 2 4.00 7.10 -9.70
C GLU A 2 2.88 7.90 -9.04
N TYR A 3 1.84 7.24 -8.52
CA TYR A 3 0.83 7.90 -7.70
C TYR A 3 0.11 6.94 -6.76
N ILE A 4 -0.46 7.51 -5.70
CA ILE A 4 -1.42 6.87 -4.79
C ILE A 4 -2.68 7.74 -4.77
N ARG A 5 -3.85 7.13 -5.01
CA ARG A 5 -5.14 7.82 -4.97
C ARG A 5 -6.09 7.08 -4.05
N ILE A 6 -6.67 7.80 -3.09
CA ILE A 6 -7.66 7.28 -2.14
C ILE A 6 -9.02 7.84 -2.54
N LYS A 7 -10.04 6.99 -2.61
CA LYS A 7 -11.43 7.39 -2.87
C LYS A 7 -12.37 6.70 -1.88
N GLN A 8 -13.25 7.47 -1.26
CA GLN A 8 -14.37 6.92 -0.52
C GLN A 8 -15.54 6.63 -1.48
N LYS A 9 -16.14 5.44 -1.35
CA LYS A 9 -17.31 4.98 -2.11
C LYS A 9 -18.30 4.35 -1.13
N GLY A 10 -19.21 5.16 -0.60
CA GLY A 10 -20.09 4.74 0.49
C GLY A 10 -19.27 4.20 1.67
N PHE A 11 -19.49 2.94 2.03
CA PHE A 11 -18.79 2.27 3.12
C PHE A 11 -17.38 1.74 2.76
N PHE A 12 -16.94 1.88 1.51
CA PHE A 12 -15.64 1.40 1.06
C PHE A 12 -14.62 2.53 0.90
N VAL A 13 -13.38 2.28 1.32
CA VAL A 13 -12.23 3.12 0.98
C VAL A 13 -11.40 2.38 -0.07
N ALA A 14 -11.42 2.87 -1.31
CA ALA A 14 -10.66 2.31 -2.42
C ALA A 14 -9.32 3.03 -2.59
N ILE A 15 -8.23 2.26 -2.51
CA ILE A 15 -6.86 2.76 -2.68
C ILE A 15 -6.32 2.28 -4.02
N PHE A 16 -5.92 3.21 -4.88
CA PHE A 16 -5.32 2.94 -6.18
C PHE A 16 -3.84 3.30 -6.14
N ILE A 17 -2.96 2.33 -6.36
CA ILE A 17 -1.52 2.54 -6.39
C ILE A 17 -1.02 2.19 -7.80
N ARG A 18 -0.26 3.12 -8.39
CA ARG A 18 0.41 2.92 -9.69
C ARG A 18 1.92 3.04 -9.50
N ALA A 19 2.67 2.10 -10.06
CA ALA A 19 4.11 2.11 -10.13
C ALA A 19 4.59 1.34 -11.36
N ASN A 20 5.88 1.49 -11.68
CA ASN A 20 6.59 0.72 -12.70
C ASN A 20 6.75 -0.76 -12.31
N ALA A 21 7.03 -1.03 -11.03
CA ALA A 21 7.14 -2.38 -10.47
C ALA A 21 6.80 -2.37 -8.97
N PHE A 22 6.51 -3.56 -8.42
CA PHE A 22 6.23 -3.75 -6.99
C PHE A 22 7.03 -4.93 -6.46
N LEU A 23 7.61 -4.78 -5.26
CA LEU A 23 8.19 -5.90 -4.51
C LEU A 23 7.08 -6.83 -3.99
N ARG A 24 7.45 -8.07 -3.66
CA ARG A 24 6.51 -9.05 -3.07
C ARG A 24 5.86 -8.45 -1.82
N ALA A 25 4.53 -8.47 -1.78
CA ALA A 25 3.70 -7.93 -0.70
C ALA A 25 3.78 -6.42 -0.44
N MET A 26 4.55 -5.64 -1.23
CA MET A 26 4.74 -4.19 -1.03
C MET A 26 3.43 -3.42 -0.88
N VAL A 27 2.48 -3.63 -1.79
CA VAL A 27 1.18 -2.96 -1.78
C VAL A 27 0.40 -3.27 -0.50
N ARG A 28 0.43 -4.53 -0.06
CA ARG A 28 -0.28 -4.99 1.15
C ARG A 28 0.36 -4.44 2.43
N LEU A 29 1.68 -4.27 2.43
CA LEU A 29 2.41 -3.65 3.54
C LEU A 29 2.06 -2.16 3.63
N ILE A 30 2.10 -1.41 2.52
CA ILE A 30 1.74 0.02 2.50
C ILE A 30 0.32 0.22 3.04
N VAL A 31 -0.66 -0.50 2.49
CA VAL A 31 -2.07 -0.39 2.92
C VAL A 31 -2.24 -0.83 4.38
N GLY A 32 -1.56 -1.91 4.79
CA GLY A 32 -1.57 -2.40 6.16
C GLY A 32 -1.09 -1.36 7.17
N THR A 33 0.05 -0.73 6.89
CA THR A 33 0.63 0.36 7.70
C THR A 33 -0.32 1.55 7.77
N MET A 34 -0.87 1.99 6.64
CA MET A 34 -1.80 3.13 6.59
C MET A 34 -3.05 2.90 7.45
N VAL A 35 -3.65 1.71 7.36
CA VAL A 35 -4.83 1.36 8.18
C VAL A 35 -4.46 1.27 9.66
N SER A 36 -3.31 0.72 9.99
CA SER A 36 -2.85 0.60 11.37
C SER A 36 -2.56 1.96 12.01
N TYR A 37 -1.97 2.88 11.24
CA TYR A 37 -1.78 4.27 11.65
C TYR A 37 -3.12 4.98 11.85
N ALA A 38 -4.05 4.85 10.91
CA ALA A 38 -5.38 5.46 11.01
C ALA A 38 -6.21 4.94 12.21
N ARG A 39 -5.94 3.72 12.67
CA ARG A 39 -6.55 3.11 13.86
C ARG A 39 -5.81 3.42 15.17
N GLY A 40 -4.69 4.14 15.11
CA GLY A 40 -3.86 4.46 16.28
C GLY A 40 -3.01 3.30 16.81
N SER A 41 -2.91 2.20 16.06
CA SER A 41 -2.13 1.01 16.48
C SER A 41 -0.63 1.16 16.21
N VAL A 42 -0.23 2.11 15.35
CA VAL A 42 1.16 2.38 14.98
C VAL A 42 1.37 3.90 14.95
N THR A 43 2.48 4.39 15.48
CA THR A 43 2.83 5.82 15.48
C THR A 43 3.64 6.22 14.24
N LYS A 44 3.73 7.52 13.96
CA LYS A 44 4.55 8.04 12.84
C LYS A 44 6.03 7.67 13.01
N ASP A 45 6.56 7.81 14.21
CA ASP A 45 7.97 7.48 14.51
C ASP A 45 8.28 6.01 14.26
N GLN A 46 7.35 5.11 14.62
CA GLN A 46 7.49 3.68 14.34
C GLN A 46 7.51 3.39 12.83
N ILE A 47 6.77 4.16 12.02
CA ILE A 47 6.78 4.06 10.55
C ILE A 47 8.11 4.57 9.99
N GLU A 48 8.63 5.68 10.53
CA GLU A 48 9.91 6.25 10.11
C GLU A 48 11.08 5.31 10.40
N GLN A 49 11.08 4.66 11.56
CA GLN A 49 12.07 3.66 11.94
C GLN A 49 12.16 2.47 10.97
N VAL A 50 11.06 2.12 10.28
CA VAL A 50 11.05 1.04 9.26
C VAL A 50 11.96 1.36 8.09
N PHE A 51 12.03 2.64 7.72
CA PHE A 51 12.86 3.10 6.61
C PHE A 51 14.34 3.17 7.00
N GLU A 52 14.66 3.44 8.26
CA GLU A 52 16.03 3.50 8.76
C GLU A 52 16.62 2.13 9.09
N LYS A 53 15.82 1.25 9.70
CA LYS A 53 16.19 -0.13 10.01
C LYS A 53 15.06 -1.05 9.55
N PRO A 54 15.21 -1.74 8.41
CA PRO A 54 14.26 -2.74 7.97
C PRO A 54 14.38 -4.02 8.83
N LYS A 55 14.14 -3.90 10.14
CA LYS A 55 13.80 -5.06 10.97
C LYS A 55 12.43 -5.56 10.51
N SER A 56 12.12 -6.81 10.88
CA SER A 56 10.86 -7.48 10.57
C SER A 56 9.66 -6.77 11.21
N LEU A 57 9.32 -5.57 10.74
CA LEU A 57 7.96 -5.11 10.72
C LEU A 57 7.22 -6.04 9.77
N ASN A 58 6.90 -7.22 10.29
CA ASN A 58 5.77 -8.04 9.86
C ASN A 58 4.47 -7.29 10.14
N LEU A 59 4.46 -5.98 9.83
CA LEU A 59 3.40 -5.03 10.04
C LEU A 59 2.25 -5.52 9.21
N LEU A 60 1.28 -6.12 9.91
CA LEU A 60 -0.13 -6.12 9.59
C LEU A 60 -0.38 -6.06 8.08
N LYS A 61 0.07 -7.09 7.35
CA LYS A 61 -0.15 -7.16 5.90
C LYS A 61 -1.65 -7.12 5.69
N ALA A 62 -2.13 -6.13 4.93
CA ALA A 62 -3.54 -6.08 4.57
C ALA A 62 -3.98 -7.44 3.98
N PRO A 63 -5.20 -7.94 4.25
CA PRO A 63 -5.68 -9.19 3.68
C PRO A 63 -5.58 -9.21 2.15
N ALA A 64 -5.23 -10.37 1.58
CA ALA A 64 -5.03 -10.49 0.13
C ALA A 64 -6.33 -10.34 -0.66
N CYS A 65 -7.47 -10.72 -0.08
CA CYS A 65 -8.79 -10.67 -0.72
C CYS A 65 -9.24 -9.27 -1.14
N GLY A 66 -8.67 -8.21 -0.54
CA GLY A 66 -8.96 -6.82 -0.91
C GLY A 66 -8.06 -6.27 -2.01
N LEU A 67 -7.03 -7.00 -2.44
CA LEU A 67 -6.07 -6.55 -3.45
C LEU A 67 -6.43 -7.12 -4.82
N TYR A 68 -6.59 -6.24 -5.80
CA TYR A 68 -6.85 -6.60 -7.20
C TYR A 68 -5.85 -5.95 -8.14
N PHE A 69 -5.35 -6.72 -9.10
CA PHE A 69 -4.57 -6.19 -10.21
C PHE A 69 -5.51 -5.51 -11.21
N LYS A 70 -5.44 -4.18 -11.31
CA LYS A 70 -6.39 -3.41 -12.12
C LYS A 70 -6.04 -3.38 -13.61
N ARG A 71 -4.78 -3.06 -13.96
CA ARG A 71 -4.30 -2.95 -15.36
C ARG A 71 -2.78 -2.83 -15.42
N ALA A 72 -2.19 -3.28 -16.52
CA ALA A 72 -0.88 -2.86 -17.00
C ALA A 72 -1.05 -1.91 -18.19
N ILE A 73 -0.12 -0.95 -18.35
CA ILE A 73 -0.13 0.00 -19.45
C ILE A 73 1.06 -0.31 -20.33
N TYR A 74 0.79 -0.66 -21.59
CA TYR A 74 1.79 -0.91 -22.60
C TYR A 74 1.88 0.29 -23.53
N LYS A 75 3.09 0.61 -23.99
CA LYS A 75 3.24 1.58 -25.10
C LYS A 75 2.68 0.93 -26.36
N ARG A 76 1.92 1.69 -27.14
CA ARG A 76 1.46 1.27 -28.45
C ARG A 76 2.67 1.34 -29.39
N CYS A 77 3.07 0.23 -29.96
CA CYS A 77 4.04 0.23 -31.06
C CYS A 77 3.31 0.77 -32.30
N VAL A 78 3.88 1.82 -32.90
CA VAL A 78 3.49 2.35 -34.21
C VAL A 78 4.47 1.81 -35.22
#